data_AF-A0A518G514-F1
#
_entry.id   AF-A0A518G514-F1
#
_cell.length_a   1.000
_cell.length_b   1.000
_cell.length_c   1.000
_cell.angle_alpha   90.00
_cell.angle_beta   90.00
_cell.angle_gamma   90.00
#
_symmetry.space_group_name_H-M   'P 1'
#
loop_
_entity.id
_entity.type
_entity.pdbx_description
1 polymer ?
#
loop_
_entity_poly.entity_id
_entity_poly.type
_entity_poly.pdbx_seq_one_letter_code
_entity_poly.pdbx_strand_id
1 'polypeptide(L)'
;MRLLVIPMALVTLAACGCAPDPKSGKGFSLPEGDPVRGQQLFSDLQCTACHTVDGVQFEQPENSEQKMVALGGEKFSVVTYGELVTSIINPSHRFALGYSDTDIKTGDKSKMRTYNDELTISQLSDLVSFLESHYKVREYESTQYYPYY
;
A
#
# COMPACT_ATOMS: atom_id res chain seq x y z
N MET A 1 40.21 35.85 -5.62
CA MET A 1 40.19 34.56 -6.35
C MET A 1 39.59 33.41 -5.53
N ARG A 2 39.86 33.27 -4.22
CA ARG A 2 39.26 32.21 -3.37
C ARG A 2 37.73 32.34 -3.12
N LEU A 3 37.17 33.56 -3.11
CA LEU A 3 35.74 33.77 -2.86
C LEU A 3 34.80 33.31 -4.00
N LEU A 4 35.31 33.16 -5.23
CA LEU A 4 34.49 32.83 -6.41
C LEU A 4 34.50 31.32 -6.75
N VAL A 5 35.40 30.56 -6.13
CA VAL A 5 35.55 29.11 -6.37
C VAL A 5 34.53 28.30 -5.57
N ILE A 6 34.12 28.79 -4.40
CA ILE A 6 33.15 28.13 -3.51
C ILE A 6 31.74 28.04 -4.15
N PRO A 7 31.13 29.13 -4.68
CA PRO A 7 29.81 29.03 -5.31
C PRO A 7 29.83 28.19 -6.60
N MET A 8 30.94 28.25 -7.36
CA MET A 8 31.12 27.46 -8.58
C MET A 8 31.18 25.95 -8.28
N ALA A 9 31.85 25.55 -7.19
CA ALA A 9 31.93 24.16 -6.75
C ALA A 9 30.61 23.62 -6.19
N LEU A 10 29.78 24.47 -5.57
CA LEU A 10 28.43 24.10 -5.11
C LEU A 10 27.45 23.86 -6.27
N VAL A 11 27.57 24.64 -7.35
CA VAL A 11 26.74 24.48 -8.56
C VAL A 11 27.08 23.20 -9.32
N THR A 12 28.36 22.80 -9.37
CA THR A 12 28.76 21.54 -10.03
C THR A 12 28.38 20.30 -9.22
N LEU A 13 28.35 20.35 -7.88
CA LEU A 13 27.85 19.24 -7.06
C LEU A 13 26.35 18.99 -7.23
N ALA A 14 25.55 20.05 -7.49
CA ALA A 14 24.12 19.92 -7.72
C ALA A 14 23.76 19.24 -9.07
N ALA A 15 24.66 19.29 -10.05
CA ALA A 15 24.38 18.79 -11.41
C ALA A 15 24.63 17.28 -11.60
N CYS A 16 25.41 16.63 -10.71
CA CYS A 16 25.76 15.20 -10.85
C CYS A 16 24.80 14.21 -10.16
N GLY A 17 23.71 14.69 -9.54
CA GLY A 17 22.86 13.86 -8.66
C GLY A 17 21.53 13.35 -9.24
N CYS A 18 21.20 13.62 -10.51
CA CYS A 18 19.83 13.42 -11.03
C CYS A 18 19.61 12.11 -11.82
N ALA A 19 20.55 11.15 -11.79
CA ALA A 19 20.30 9.85 -12.38
C ALA A 19 19.30 9.06 -11.50
N PRO A 20 18.20 8.54 -12.06
CA PRO A 20 17.29 7.71 -11.29
C PRO A 20 18.01 6.46 -10.78
N ASP A 21 17.73 6.07 -9.54
CA ASP A 21 18.22 4.82 -8.97
C ASP A 21 17.84 3.64 -9.89
N PRO A 22 18.73 2.66 -10.16
CA PRO A 22 18.41 1.50 -11.00
C PRO A 22 17.20 0.68 -10.52
N LYS A 23 16.80 0.81 -9.25
CA LYS A 23 15.62 0.19 -8.65
C LYS A 23 14.44 1.15 -8.49
N SER A 24 14.50 2.34 -9.12
CA SER A 24 13.39 3.29 -9.11
C SER A 24 12.16 2.69 -9.79
N GLY A 25 11.00 2.83 -9.15
CA GLY A 25 9.71 2.46 -9.75
C GLY A 25 9.19 3.42 -10.83
N LYS A 26 9.98 4.42 -11.25
CA LYS A 26 9.53 5.41 -12.23
C LYS A 26 9.26 4.75 -13.59
N GLY A 27 8.03 4.89 -14.09
CA GLY A 27 7.59 4.30 -15.35
C GLY A 27 7.24 2.81 -15.26
N PHE A 28 7.28 2.23 -14.05
CA PHE A 28 6.82 0.87 -13.80
C PHE A 28 5.32 0.87 -13.57
N SER A 29 4.63 -0.06 -14.24
CA SER A 29 3.24 -0.42 -13.97
C SER A 29 3.05 -1.88 -14.32
N LEU A 30 2.20 -2.57 -13.56
CA LEU A 30 1.73 -3.88 -13.96
C LEU A 30 0.61 -3.72 -15.01
N PRO A 31 0.29 -4.77 -15.78
CA PRO A 31 -0.91 -4.77 -16.62
C PRO A 31 -2.17 -4.44 -15.81
N GLU A 32 -3.15 -3.85 -16.48
CA GLU A 32 -4.47 -3.59 -15.88
C GLU A 32 -5.13 -4.91 -15.43
N GLY A 33 -5.66 -4.90 -14.21
CA GLY A 33 -6.37 -6.03 -13.63
C GLY A 33 -7.88 -5.90 -13.73
N ASP A 34 -8.58 -6.99 -13.46
CA ASP A 34 -10.02 -7.06 -13.36
C ASP A 34 -10.45 -7.16 -11.88
N PRO A 35 -11.16 -6.16 -11.35
CA PRO A 35 -11.55 -6.14 -9.94
C PRO A 35 -12.52 -7.27 -9.58
N VAL A 36 -13.32 -7.79 -10.52
CA VAL A 36 -14.24 -8.90 -10.26
C VAL A 36 -13.45 -10.20 -10.07
N ARG A 37 -12.46 -10.45 -10.94
CA ARG A 37 -11.55 -11.59 -10.76
C ARG A 37 -10.71 -11.44 -9.50
N GLY A 38 -10.29 -10.22 -9.18
CA GLY A 38 -9.54 -9.91 -7.96
C GLY A 38 -10.33 -10.23 -6.69
N GLN A 39 -11.61 -9.87 -6.63
CA GLN A 39 -12.47 -10.20 -5.49
C GLN A 39 -12.61 -11.72 -5.30
N GLN A 40 -12.77 -12.47 -6.39
CA GLN A 40 -12.84 -13.94 -6.34
C GLN A 40 -11.51 -14.53 -5.84
N LEU A 41 -10.39 -14.09 -6.42
CA LEU A 41 -9.05 -14.51 -6.01
C LEU A 41 -8.76 -14.22 -4.54
N PHE A 42 -9.24 -13.09 -4.02
CA PHE A 42 -9.08 -12.74 -2.61
C PHE A 42 -9.67 -13.81 -1.67
N SER A 43 -10.80 -14.42 -2.07
CA SER A 43 -11.42 -15.52 -1.34
C SER A 43 -10.71 -16.84 -1.59
N ASP A 44 -10.41 -17.16 -2.86
CA ASP A 44 -9.78 -18.42 -3.26
C ASP A 44 -8.38 -18.60 -2.64
N LEU A 45 -7.64 -17.50 -2.50
CA LEU A 45 -6.33 -17.46 -1.85
C LEU A 45 -6.42 -17.32 -0.33
N GLN A 46 -7.64 -17.38 0.24
CA GLN A 46 -7.89 -17.29 1.68
C GLN A 46 -7.37 -15.99 2.31
N CYS A 47 -7.30 -14.89 1.57
CA CYS A 47 -6.96 -13.58 2.15
C CYS A 47 -8.01 -13.18 3.20
N THR A 48 -9.25 -13.66 3.05
CA THR A 48 -10.36 -13.54 4.01
C THR A 48 -10.11 -14.19 5.35
N ALA A 49 -9.10 -15.05 5.51
CA ALA A 49 -8.73 -15.62 6.81
C ALA A 49 -8.16 -14.57 7.78
N CYS A 50 -7.57 -13.49 7.24
CA CYS A 50 -6.91 -12.46 8.02
C CYS A 50 -7.42 -11.05 7.71
N HIS A 51 -8.07 -10.83 6.57
CA HIS A 51 -8.45 -9.51 6.10
C HIS A 51 -9.95 -9.35 5.85
N THR A 52 -10.45 -8.17 6.16
CA THR A 52 -11.74 -7.68 5.67
C THR A 52 -11.51 -6.58 4.64
N VAL A 53 -12.50 -6.31 3.78
CA VAL A 53 -12.45 -5.23 2.79
C VAL A 53 -13.69 -4.36 2.97
N ASP A 54 -13.48 -3.05 3.09
CA ASP A 54 -14.57 -2.09 3.27
C ASP A 54 -15.60 -2.18 2.13
N GLY A 55 -16.88 -2.27 2.51
CA GLY A 55 -17.98 -2.40 1.56
C GLY A 55 -18.13 -3.78 0.90
N VAL A 56 -17.36 -4.80 1.30
CA VAL A 56 -17.47 -6.17 0.77
C VAL A 56 -17.74 -7.17 1.90
N GLN A 57 -18.77 -7.99 1.72
CA GLN A 57 -19.06 -9.09 2.63
C GLN A 57 -18.50 -10.39 2.07
N PHE A 58 -17.67 -11.06 2.86
CA PHE A 58 -17.22 -12.42 2.62
C PHE A 58 -17.83 -13.37 3.65
N GLU A 59 -17.96 -14.64 3.28
CA GLU A 59 -18.23 -15.70 4.26
C GLU A 59 -17.01 -15.81 5.18
N GLN A 60 -17.22 -15.61 6.48
CA GLN A 60 -16.17 -15.74 7.47
C GLN A 60 -16.30 -17.07 8.19
N PRO A 61 -15.19 -17.73 8.53
CA PRO A 61 -15.25 -18.90 9.39
C PRO A 61 -15.89 -18.51 10.72
N GLU A 62 -16.95 -19.22 11.09
CA GLU A 62 -17.56 -19.05 12.40
C GLU A 62 -16.48 -19.28 13.47
N ASN A 63 -16.34 -18.33 14.40
CA ASN A 63 -15.45 -18.40 15.55
C ASN A 63 -13.97 -17.96 15.34
N SER A 64 -13.71 -16.99 14.45
CA SER A 64 -12.40 -16.32 14.41
C SER A 64 -12.20 -15.40 15.63
N GLU A 65 -11.54 -15.89 16.68
CA GLU A 65 -11.00 -15.04 17.75
C GLU A 65 -9.86 -14.11 17.26
N GLN A 66 -9.34 -14.37 16.07
CA GLN A 66 -8.26 -13.59 15.48
C GLN A 66 -8.76 -12.22 15.01
N LYS A 67 -8.08 -11.16 15.45
CA LYS A 67 -8.32 -9.80 14.98
C LYS A 67 -7.94 -9.70 13.49
N MET A 68 -8.93 -9.39 12.66
CA MET A 68 -8.76 -9.25 11.22
C MET A 68 -8.31 -7.84 10.85
N VAL A 69 -7.40 -7.73 9.88
CA VAL A 69 -6.89 -6.46 9.37
C VAL A 69 -7.82 -5.92 8.29
N ALA A 70 -8.51 -4.83 8.60
CA ALA A 70 -9.38 -4.13 7.66
C ALA A 70 -8.59 -3.40 6.56
N LEU A 71 -8.97 -3.67 5.31
CA LEU A 71 -8.47 -3.06 4.08
C LEU A 71 -9.55 -2.16 3.45
N GLY A 72 -9.13 -1.26 2.57
CA GLY A 72 -10.00 -0.28 1.93
C GLY A 72 -10.40 0.88 2.84
N GLY A 73 -11.53 1.49 2.49
CA GLY A 73 -12.18 2.59 3.17
C GLY A 73 -11.52 3.95 2.90
N GLU A 74 -11.97 4.94 3.67
CA GLU A 74 -11.45 6.30 3.58
C GLU A 74 -10.06 6.43 4.23
N LYS A 75 -9.15 7.11 3.54
CA LYS A 75 -7.80 7.44 4.02
C LYS A 75 -7.52 8.93 3.83
N PHE A 76 -6.69 9.50 4.71
CA PHE A 76 -6.26 10.90 4.60
C PHE A 76 -5.29 11.16 3.43
N SER A 77 -4.75 10.11 2.83
CA SER A 77 -3.84 10.18 1.69
C SER A 77 -4.23 9.14 0.64
N VAL A 78 -3.85 9.39 -0.61
CA VAL A 78 -3.95 8.40 -1.68
C VAL A 78 -3.17 7.15 -1.27
N VAL A 79 -3.83 5.99 -1.31
CA VAL A 79 -3.16 4.69 -1.30
C VAL A 79 -2.87 4.35 -2.74
N THR A 80 -1.60 4.30 -3.09
CA THR A 80 -1.19 4.14 -4.50
C THR A 80 -1.19 2.67 -4.92
N TYR A 81 -1.37 2.44 -6.22
CA TYR A 81 -1.21 1.11 -6.84
C TYR A 81 0.10 0.43 -6.42
N GLY A 82 1.22 1.16 -6.44
CA GLY A 82 2.53 0.64 -6.05
C GLY A 82 2.63 0.27 -4.57
N GLU A 83 1.94 1.00 -3.68
CA GLU A 83 1.86 0.62 -2.26
C GLU A 83 1.10 -0.69 -2.06
N LEU A 84 -0.04 -0.86 -2.75
CA LEU A 84 -0.82 -2.11 -2.69
C LEU A 84 -0.01 -3.30 -3.21
N VAL A 85 0.63 -3.16 -4.37
CA VAL A 85 1.54 -4.17 -4.93
C VAL A 85 2.62 -4.53 -3.91
N THR A 86 3.30 -3.52 -3.36
CA THR A 86 4.40 -3.73 -2.40
C THR A 86 3.94 -4.42 -1.13
N SER A 87 2.77 -4.06 -0.61
CA SER A 87 2.17 -4.69 0.58
C SER A 87 1.85 -6.18 0.36
N ILE A 88 1.47 -6.58 -0.85
CA ILE A 88 1.17 -7.99 -1.17
C ILE A 88 2.45 -8.82 -1.35
N ILE A 89 3.42 -8.32 -2.14
CA ILE A 89 4.64 -9.09 -2.48
C ILE A 89 5.74 -9.01 -1.43
N ASN A 90 5.62 -8.06 -0.49
CA ASN A 90 6.56 -7.86 0.61
C ASN A 90 5.81 -7.49 1.90
N PRO A 91 5.06 -8.45 2.50
CA PRO A 91 4.16 -8.16 3.61
C PRO A 91 4.87 -7.71 4.90
N SER A 92 6.19 -7.93 5.02
CA SER A 92 6.98 -7.45 6.17
C SER A 92 7.56 -6.05 5.96
N HIS A 93 7.34 -5.42 4.80
CA HIS A 93 7.86 -4.08 4.51
C HIS A 93 7.20 -3.00 5.36
N ARG A 94 5.89 -3.12 5.60
CA ARG A 94 5.07 -2.18 6.38
C ARG A 94 3.99 -2.95 7.12
N PHE A 95 3.82 -2.62 8.40
CA PHE A 95 2.80 -3.21 9.27
C PHE A 95 1.57 -2.32 9.39
N ALA A 96 0.39 -2.93 9.56
CA ALA A 96 -0.88 -2.22 9.66
C ALA A 96 -0.94 -1.37 10.96
N LEU A 97 -1.34 -0.10 10.82
CA LEU A 97 -1.53 0.80 11.97
C LEU A 97 -2.80 0.44 12.75
N GLY A 98 -2.77 0.60 14.08
CA GLY A 98 -3.92 0.31 14.96
C GLY A 98 -4.10 -1.17 15.33
N TYR A 99 -3.15 -2.02 14.95
CA TYR A 99 -3.09 -3.43 15.33
C TYR A 99 -1.91 -3.67 16.26
N SER A 100 -2.05 -4.62 17.19
CA SER A 100 -0.93 -4.97 18.06
C SER A 100 0.09 -5.81 17.29
N ASP A 101 1.35 -5.72 17.67
CA ASP A 101 2.40 -6.56 17.09
C ASP A 101 2.06 -8.05 17.15
N THR A 102 1.50 -8.50 18.27
CA THR A 102 1.07 -9.90 18.45
C THR A 102 -0.05 -10.30 17.52
N ASP A 103 -0.83 -9.37 16.97
CA ASP A 103 -1.89 -9.68 16.00
C ASP A 103 -1.29 -9.93 14.61
N ILE A 104 -0.33 -9.11 14.18
CA ILE A 104 0.08 -9.01 12.77
C ILE A 104 1.49 -9.50 12.46
N LYS A 105 2.35 -9.73 13.46
CA LYS A 105 3.74 -10.16 13.23
C LYS A 105 4.23 -11.23 14.21
N THR A 106 5.33 -11.86 13.85
CA THR A 106 6.13 -12.78 14.68
C THR A 106 7.59 -12.38 14.53
N GLY A 107 8.15 -11.75 15.57
CA GLY A 107 9.42 -11.03 15.48
C GLY A 107 9.30 -9.89 14.46
N ASP A 108 10.21 -9.86 13.49
CA ASP A 108 10.24 -8.84 12.42
C ASP A 108 9.49 -9.27 11.14
N LYS A 109 8.76 -10.39 11.18
CA LYS A 109 8.04 -10.93 10.01
C LYS A 109 6.54 -10.80 10.16
N SER A 110 5.86 -10.37 9.10
CA SER A 110 4.41 -10.39 9.02
C SER A 110 3.86 -11.82 9.14
N LYS A 111 2.70 -11.97 9.78
CA LYS A 111 1.94 -13.22 9.78
C LYS A 111 1.23 -13.50 8.45
N MET A 112 1.09 -12.49 7.59
CA MET A 112 0.64 -12.70 6.23
C MET A 112 1.66 -13.58 5.51
N ARG A 113 1.21 -14.70 4.94
CA ARG A 113 2.06 -15.58 4.16
C ARG A 113 2.58 -14.88 2.89
N THR A 114 3.74 -15.31 2.42
CA THR A 114 4.30 -14.85 1.14
C THR A 114 3.65 -15.61 -0.01
N TYR A 115 3.31 -14.91 -1.10
CA TYR A 115 2.67 -15.48 -2.29
C TYR A 115 3.53 -15.37 -3.57
N ASN A 116 4.79 -14.94 -3.44
CA ASN A 116 5.64 -14.57 -4.57
C ASN A 116 5.90 -15.73 -5.56
N ASP A 117 5.86 -16.96 -5.07
CA ASP A 117 6.08 -18.17 -5.88
C ASP A 117 4.76 -18.79 -6.38
N GLU A 118 3.62 -18.20 -6.05
CA GLU A 118 2.27 -18.74 -6.31
C GLU A 118 1.42 -17.82 -7.20
N LEU A 119 1.59 -16.51 -7.07
CA LEU A 119 0.84 -15.53 -7.85
C LEU A 119 1.48 -15.31 -9.21
N THR A 120 0.66 -15.49 -10.25
CA THR A 120 0.97 -14.90 -11.56
C THR A 120 0.85 -13.37 -11.50
N ILE A 121 1.52 -12.68 -12.43
CA ILE A 121 1.40 -11.23 -12.56
C ILE A 121 -0.06 -10.81 -12.81
N SER A 122 -0.82 -11.58 -13.60
CA SER A 122 -2.24 -11.30 -13.84
C SER A 122 -3.08 -11.40 -12.56
N GLN A 123 -2.86 -12.41 -11.72
CA GLN A 123 -3.57 -12.54 -10.45
C GLN A 123 -3.21 -11.40 -9.48
N LEU A 124 -1.93 -11.01 -9.44
CA LEU A 124 -1.51 -9.85 -8.64
C LEU A 124 -2.18 -8.56 -9.14
N SER A 125 -2.20 -8.33 -10.46
CA SER A 125 -2.88 -7.18 -11.06
C SER A 125 -4.37 -7.17 -10.71
N ASP A 126 -5.07 -8.31 -10.86
CA ASP A 126 -6.49 -8.45 -10.53
C ASP A 126 -6.75 -8.15 -9.05
N LEU A 127 -5.96 -8.70 -8.12
CA LEU A 127 -6.05 -8.42 -6.68
C LEU A 127 -5.86 -6.94 -6.35
N VAL A 128 -4.88 -6.29 -6.96
CA VAL A 128 -4.61 -4.87 -6.71
C VAL A 128 -5.73 -4.00 -7.26
N SER A 129 -6.22 -4.29 -8.48
CA SER A 129 -7.36 -3.58 -9.08
C SER A 129 -8.63 -3.72 -8.23
N PHE A 130 -8.87 -4.91 -7.66
CA PHE A 130 -9.93 -5.09 -6.68
C PHE A 130 -9.73 -4.18 -5.47
N LEU A 131 -8.60 -4.30 -4.77
CA LEU A 131 -8.35 -3.51 -3.55
C LEU A 131 -8.41 -2.01 -3.79
N GLU A 132 -7.80 -1.51 -4.87
CA GLU A 132 -7.77 -0.10 -5.24
C GLU A 132 -9.19 0.49 -5.37
N SER A 133 -10.13 -0.27 -5.94
CA SER A 133 -11.53 0.15 -6.08
C SER A 133 -12.26 0.36 -4.75
N HIS A 134 -11.71 -0.14 -3.64
CA HIS A 134 -12.25 -0.01 -2.29
C HIS A 134 -11.54 1.05 -1.44
N TYR A 135 -10.58 1.80 -1.98
CA TYR A 135 -9.96 2.93 -1.29
C TYR A 135 -10.52 4.26 -1.79
N LYS A 136 -10.75 5.17 -0.86
CA LYS A 136 -11.12 6.57 -1.17
C LYS A 136 -10.28 7.52 -0.36
N VAL A 137 -9.95 8.67 -0.93
CA VAL A 137 -9.31 9.75 -0.18
C VAL A 137 -10.41 10.57 0.50
N ARG A 138 -10.27 10.78 1.80
CA ARG A 138 -11.12 11.69 2.55
C ARG A 138 -10.78 13.12 2.16
N GLU A 139 -11.77 13.85 1.68
CA GLU A 139 -11.60 15.28 1.40
C GLU A 139 -11.42 16.06 2.70
N TYR A 140 -10.51 17.02 2.70
CA TYR A 140 -10.29 17.88 3.87
C TYR A 140 -11.44 18.89 3.99
N GLU A 141 -12.24 18.76 5.04
CA GLU A 141 -13.21 19.78 5.41
C GLU A 141 -12.48 20.93 6.11
N SER A 142 -12.42 22.10 5.46
CA SER A 142 -11.84 23.29 6.06
C SER A 142 -12.63 23.67 7.32
N THR A 143 -11.91 23.95 8.42
CA THR A 143 -12.52 24.51 9.62
C THR A 143 -13.20 25.84 9.27
N GLN A 144 -14.49 25.96 9.59
CA GLN A 144 -15.19 27.24 9.52
C GLN A 144 -14.76 28.09 10.71
N TYR A 145 -14.05 29.19 10.45
CA TYR A 145 -13.71 30.16 11.49
C TYR A 145 -14.98 30.87 11.95
N TYR A 146 -15.32 30.75 13.23
CA TYR A 146 -16.30 31.64 13.84
C TYR A 146 -15.63 32.98 14.13
N PRO A 147 -16.21 34.12 13.69
CA PRO A 147 -15.71 35.43 14.06
C PRO A 147 -15.82 35.60 15.57
N TYR A 148 -14.71 35.95 16.22
CA TYR A 148 -14.74 36.43 17.60
C TYR A 148 -15.33 37.84 17.59
N TYR A 149 -16.49 38.03 18.20
CA TYR A 149 -17.12 39.34 18.44
C TYR A 149 -16.78 39.85 19.84
#